data_AF-A0A1J3K2C2-F1
#
_entry.id   AF-A0A1J3K2C2-F1
#
_cell.length_a   1.000
_cell.length_b   1.000
_cell.length_c   1.000
_cell.angle_alpha   90.00
_cell.angle_beta   90.00
_cell.angle_gamma   90.00
#
_symmetry.space_group_name_H-M   'P 1'
#
loop_
_entity.id
_entity.type
_entity.pdbx_description
1 polymer ?
#
loop_
_entity_poly.entity_id
_entity_poly.type
_entity_poly.pdbx_seq_one_letter_code
_entity_poly.pdbx_strand_id
1 'polypeptide(L)'
;SMVEDGIYRSGFPQLENFGFLSTLNLRSIIYLCPEPYPEENLKSLESNNISLFQFGIQGKTDPMPKDTVLSALRVLVGKES
;
A
#
# COMPACT_ATOMS: atom_id res chain seq x y z
N SER A 1 -7.12 0.87 -10.18
CA SER A 1 -7.09 -0.15 -11.24
C SER A 1 -6.84 -1.49 -10.61
N MET A 2 -7.61 -2.51 -10.98
CA MET A 2 -7.25 -3.90 -10.68
C MET A 2 -5.99 -4.25 -11.48
N VAL A 3 -5.06 -4.98 -10.87
CA VAL A 3 -3.88 -5.56 -11.52
C VAL A 3 -4.12 -7.04 -11.75
N GLU A 4 -4.58 -7.73 -10.70
CA GLU A 4 -4.93 -9.16 -10.65
C GLU A 4 -6.06 -9.33 -9.62
N ASP A 5 -6.64 -10.54 -9.54
CA ASP A 5 -7.64 -10.85 -8.52
C ASP A 5 -7.07 -10.64 -7.10
N GLY A 6 -7.75 -9.80 -6.31
CA GLY A 6 -7.26 -9.40 -4.98
C GLY A 6 -6.09 -8.41 -4.96
N ILE A 7 -5.55 -8.00 -6.11
CA ILE A 7 -4.42 -7.05 -6.22
C ILE A 7 -4.86 -5.79 -6.94
N TYR A 8 -4.77 -4.67 -6.23
CA TYR A 8 -5.18 -3.36 -6.72
C TYR A 8 -4.02 -2.39 -6.71
N ARG A 9 -3.97 -1.51 -7.72
CA ARG A 9 -3.08 -0.36 -7.76
C ARG A 9 -3.90 0.93 -7.85
N SER A 10 -3.52 1.93 -7.07
CA SER A 10 -4.09 3.28 -7.14
C SER A 10 -2.98 4.32 -6.98
N GLY A 11 -3.31 5.57 -7.28
CA GLY A 11 -2.56 6.69 -6.73
C GLY A 11 -2.81 6.81 -5.22
N PHE A 12 -2.40 7.93 -4.65
CA PHE A 12 -2.65 8.23 -3.24
C PHE A 12 -4.16 8.27 -2.95
N PRO A 13 -4.69 7.46 -2.02
CA PRO A 13 -6.12 7.44 -1.73
C PRO A 13 -6.53 8.70 -0.95
N GLN A 14 -7.58 9.37 -1.42
CA GLN A 14 -8.23 10.42 -0.64
C GLN A 14 -9.23 9.80 0.35
N LEU A 15 -9.57 10.54 1.41
CA LEU A 15 -10.55 10.11 2.43
C LEU A 15 -11.85 9.57 1.83
N GLU A 16 -12.34 10.20 0.75
CA GLU A 16 -13.54 9.78 0.03
C GLU A 16 -13.43 8.37 -0.59
N ASN A 17 -12.20 7.90 -0.87
CA ASN A 17 -11.96 6.57 -1.42
C ASN A 17 -11.92 5.47 -0.35
N PHE A 18 -11.80 5.81 0.94
CA PHE A 18 -11.71 4.80 2.00
C PHE A 18 -12.99 3.97 2.14
N GLY A 19 -14.16 4.57 1.89
CA GLY A 19 -15.41 3.83 1.84
C GLY A 19 -15.37 2.70 0.81
N PHE A 20 -14.79 2.95 -0.37
CA PHE A 20 -14.59 1.93 -1.39
C PHE A 20 -13.49 0.93 -1.00
N LEU A 21 -12.37 1.39 -0.43
CA LEU A 21 -11.28 0.51 0.01
C LEU A 21 -11.74 -0.52 1.06
N SER A 22 -12.64 -0.13 1.97
CA SER A 22 -13.25 -1.05 2.93
C SER A 22 -14.06 -2.16 2.25
N THR A 23 -14.70 -1.89 1.10
CA THR A 23 -15.43 -2.93 0.33
C THR A 23 -14.53 -3.95 -0.34
N LEU A 24 -13.26 -3.61 -0.58
CA LEU A 24 -12.28 -4.51 -1.17
C LEU A 24 -11.73 -5.54 -0.17
N ASN A 25 -12.05 -5.38 1.12
CA ASN A 25 -11.68 -6.30 2.20
C ASN A 25 -10.17 -6.61 2.21
N LEU A 26 -9.36 -5.56 1.97
CA LEU A 26 -7.91 -5.62 1.88
C LEU A 26 -7.32 -6.08 3.22
N ARG A 27 -6.22 -6.83 3.18
CA ARG A 27 -5.43 -7.18 4.38
C ARG A 27 -4.22 -6.28 4.56
N SER A 28 -3.68 -5.77 3.46
CA SER A 28 -2.44 -5.00 3.48
C SER A 28 -2.42 -3.96 2.37
N ILE A 29 -1.73 -2.84 2.63
CA ILE A 29 -1.48 -1.78 1.66
C ILE A 29 0.03 -1.55 1.56
N ILE A 30 0.52 -1.43 0.33
CA ILE A 30 1.90 -1.08 0.03
C ILE A 30 1.94 0.39 -0.38
N TYR A 31 2.66 1.21 0.38
CA TYR A 31 2.80 2.63 0.14
C TYR A 31 4.22 2.97 -0.29
N LEU A 32 4.36 3.53 -1.48
CA LEU A 32 5.66 3.66 -2.17
C LEU A 32 6.28 5.06 -2.07
N CYS A 33 5.66 5.98 -1.33
CA CYS A 33 6.17 7.35 -1.18
C CYS A 33 6.96 7.53 0.13
N PRO A 34 8.00 8.39 0.12
CA PRO A 34 8.80 8.69 1.30
C PRO A 34 8.06 9.58 2.31
N GLU A 35 7.06 10.33 1.88
CA GLU A 35 6.22 11.14 2.78
C GLU A 35 5.49 10.27 3.79
N PRO A 36 5.33 10.69 5.05
CA PRO A 36 4.56 9.94 6.04
C PRO A 36 3.10 9.80 5.63
N TYR A 37 2.48 8.66 5.94
CA TYR A 37 1.06 8.43 5.68
C TYR A 37 0.20 9.26 6.66
N PRO A 38 -0.89 9.92 6.20
CA PRO A 38 -1.72 10.76 7.07
C PRO A 38 -2.35 9.98 8.23
N GLU A 39 -2.38 10.58 9.42
CA GLU A 39 -2.94 9.94 10.63
C GLU A 39 -4.41 9.56 10.50
N GLU A 40 -5.22 10.36 9.80
CA GLU A 40 -6.64 10.06 9.56
C GLU A 40 -6.81 8.77 8.73
N ASN A 41 -5.92 8.59 7.75
CA ASN A 41 -5.90 7.41 6.93
C ASN A 41 -5.41 6.20 7.75
N LEU A 42 -4.38 6.37 8.60
CA LEU A 42 -3.87 5.32 9.48
C LEU A 42 -4.95 4.77 10.42
N LYS A 43 -5.72 5.64 11.08
CA LYS A 43 -6.85 5.23 11.94
C LYS A 43 -7.88 4.40 11.17
N SER A 44 -8.15 4.78 9.92
CA SER A 44 -9.05 4.02 9.05
C SER A 44 -8.48 2.64 8.73
N LEU A 45 -7.17 2.53 8.47
CA LEU A 45 -6.51 1.24 8.23
C LEU A 45 -6.56 0.34 9.46
N GLU A 46 -6.26 0.86 10.64
CA GLU A 46 -6.33 0.12 11.91
C GLU A 46 -7.75 -0.40 12.18
N SER A 47 -8.77 0.44 11.98
CA SER A 47 -10.17 0.02 12.16
C SER A 47 -10.61 -1.08 11.17
N ASN A 48 -9.95 -1.19 10.01
CA ASN A 48 -10.23 -2.21 9.00
C ASN A 48 -9.26 -3.41 9.09
N ASN A 49 -8.40 -3.49 10.12
CA ASN A 49 -7.33 -4.49 10.25
C ASN A 49 -6.42 -4.59 9.01
N ILE A 50 -6.09 -3.44 8.41
CA ILE A 50 -5.21 -3.34 7.25
C ILE A 50 -3.80 -3.00 7.72
N SER A 51 -2.82 -3.85 7.37
CA SER A 51 -1.41 -3.57 7.62
C SER A 51 -0.84 -2.63 6.56
N LEU A 52 -0.23 -1.52 6.97
CA LEU A 52 0.48 -0.61 6.08
C LEU A 52 1.96 -0.98 5.99
N PHE A 53 2.43 -1.27 4.77
CA PHE A 53 3.84 -1.48 4.46
C PHE A 53 4.36 -0.28 3.67
N GLN A 54 5.11 0.59 4.34
CA GLN A 54 5.70 1.76 3.70
C GLN A 54 7.10 1.45 3.17
N PHE A 55 7.31 1.73 1.89
CA PHE A 55 8.59 1.69 1.22
C PHE A 55 8.86 3.03 0.55
N GLY A 56 9.53 3.94 1.27
CA GLY A 56 9.80 5.28 0.76
C GLY A 56 10.77 5.27 -0.42
N ILE A 57 10.26 5.50 -1.63
CA ILE A 57 11.07 5.60 -2.85
C ILE A 57 11.17 7.07 -3.26
N GLN A 58 12.37 7.62 -3.35
CA GLN A 58 12.55 8.97 -3.84
C GLN A 58 12.13 9.06 -5.32
N GLY A 59 11.00 9.73 -5.54
CA GLY A 59 10.45 9.97 -6.86
C GLY A 59 11.27 11.02 -7.61
N LYS A 60 12.39 10.61 -8.21
CA LYS A 60 12.92 11.18 -9.46
C LYS A 60 14.16 10.40 -9.89
N THR A 61 14.12 9.93 -11.14
CA THR A 61 15.22 9.43 -11.96
C THR A 61 15.94 8.13 -11.58
N ASP A 62 15.96 7.71 -10.31
CA ASP A 62 16.64 6.46 -9.95
C ASP A 62 15.72 5.23 -10.04
N PRO A 63 16.22 4.08 -10.54
CA PRO A 63 15.47 2.84 -10.50
C PRO A 63 15.12 2.49 -9.06
N MET A 64 13.89 2.02 -8.84
CA MET A 64 13.48 1.51 -7.52
C MET A 64 14.54 0.53 -7.00
N PRO A 65 14.96 0.66 -5.72
CA PRO A 65 15.92 -0.26 -5.14
C PRO A 65 15.40 -1.69 -5.29
N LYS A 66 16.24 -2.60 -5.77
CA LYS A 66 15.84 -4.00 -5.95
C LYS A 66 15.31 -4.59 -4.65
N ASP A 67 15.92 -4.27 -3.51
CA ASP A 67 15.49 -4.68 -2.19
C ASP A 67 14.08 -4.21 -1.84
N THR A 68 13.74 -2.96 -2.18
CA THR A 68 12.40 -2.42 -2.00
C THR A 68 11.37 -3.16 -2.85
N VAL A 69 11.67 -3.38 -4.13
CA VAL A 69 10.80 -4.14 -5.04
C VAL A 69 10.61 -5.57 -4.52
N LEU A 70 11.71 -6.23 -4.12
CA LEU A 70 11.69 -7.59 -3.59
C LEU A 70 10.87 -7.69 -2.30
N SER A 71 10.98 -6.70 -1.42
CA SER A 71 10.24 -6.66 -0.15
C SER A 71 8.75 -6.44 -0.39
N ALA A 72 8.39 -5.50 -1.26
CA ALA A 72 7.00 -5.29 -1.67
C ALA A 72 6.39 -6.54 -2.33
N LEU A 73 7.17 -7.22 -3.18
CA LEU A 73 6.75 -8.49 -3.79
C LEU A 73 6.57 -9.62 -2.76
N ARG A 74 7.41 -9.70 -1.72
CA ARG A 74 7.24 -10.71 -0.65
C ARG A 74 5.93 -10.51 0.11
N VAL A 75 5.60 -9.27 0.44
CA VAL A 75 4.32 -8.90 1.06
C VAL A 75 3.17 -9.29 0.14
N LEU A 76 3.26 -8.95 -1.15
CA LEU A 76 2.21 -9.25 -2.14
C LEU A 76 2.01 -10.75 -2.40
N VAL A 77 3.08 -11.54 -2.39
CA VAL A 77 3.04 -13.00 -2.58
C VAL A 77 2.59 -13.73 -1.30
N GLY A 78 2.37 -13.02 -0.19
CA GLY A 78 1.96 -13.62 1.08
C GLY A 78 3.05 -14.52 1.69
N LYS A 79 4.31 -14.35 1.28
CA LYS A 79 5.46 -14.98 1.93
C LYS A 79 5.90 -14.08 3.08
N GLU A 80 5.04 -13.99 4.08
CA GLU A 80 5.46 -13.62 5.42
C GLU A 80 6.20 -14.84 5.98
N SER A 81 7.52 -14.73 6.16
CA SER A 81 8.30 -15.69 6.95
C SER A 81 8.32 -15.25 8.40
#